data_AF-A0A1L9UP72-F1
#
_entry.id   AF-A0A1L9UP72-F1
#
_cell.length_a   1.000
_cell.length_b   1.000
_cell.length_c   1.000
_cell.angle_alpha   90.00
_cell.angle_beta   90.00
_cell.angle_gamma   90.00
#
_symmetry.space_group_name_H-M   'P 1'
#
loop_
_entity.id
_entity.type
_entity.pdbx_description
1 polymer ?
#
loop_
_entity_poly.entity_id
_entity_poly.type
_entity_poly.pdbx_seq_one_letter_code
_entity_poly.pdbx_strand_id
1 'polypeptide(L)' 'MEQNEEVNLEERLKSALWLSIGKIVDEETIKLGVNATPQFIGALTEMVWAQIETVSQDLESFA' A
#
# COMPACT_ATOMS: atom_id res chain seq x y z
N MET A 1 17.44 -18.54 -7.18
CA MET A 1 16.99 -17.70 -8.31
C MET A 1 15.55 -17.29 -8.07
N GLU A 2 14.64 -18.22 -7.76
CA GLU A 2 13.22 -17.96 -7.40
C GLU A 2 13.04 -16.94 -6.26
N GLN A 3 13.80 -17.04 -5.16
CA GLN A 3 13.68 -16.11 -4.03
C GLN A 3 13.98 -14.64 -4.39
N ASN A 4 14.84 -14.39 -5.38
CA ASN A 4 15.11 -13.03 -5.84
C ASN A 4 13.98 -12.48 -6.72
N GLU A 5 13.24 -13.35 -7.40
CA GLU A 5 12.09 -12.97 -8.23
C GLU A 5 10.89 -12.58 -7.36
N GLU A 6 10.66 -13.31 -6.26
CA GLU A 6 9.63 -12.98 -5.27
C GLU A 6 9.90 -11.62 -4.60
N VAL A 7 11.14 -11.37 -4.15
CA VAL A 7 11.53 -10.08 -3.57
C VAL A 7 11.34 -8.95 -4.60
N ASN A 8 11.71 -9.17 -5.86
CA ASN A 8 11.52 -8.17 -6.91
C ASN A 8 10.03 -7.89 -7.19
N LEU A 9 9.20 -8.93 -7.17
CA LEU A 9 7.76 -8.78 -7.34
C LEU A 9 7.16 -8.00 -6.16
N GLU A 10 7.53 -8.33 -4.93
CA GLU A 10 7.09 -7.62 -3.72
C GLU A 10 7.42 -6.14 -3.78
N GLU A 11 8.67 -5.79 -4.10
CA GLU A 11 9.10 -4.38 -4.23
C GLU A 11 8.30 -3.63 -5.30
N ARG A 12 8.00 -4.28 -6.43
CA ARG A 12 7.18 -3.69 -7.50
C ARG A 12 5.74 -3.49 -7.07
N LEU A 13 5.16 -4.44 -6.35
CA LEU A 13 3.80 -4.35 -5.82
C LEU A 13 3.70 -3.26 -4.76
N LYS A 14 4.64 -3.20 -3.80
CA LYS A 14 4.70 -2.13 -2.80
C LYS A 14 4.90 -0.75 -3.44
N SER A 15 5.73 -0.65 -4.48
CA SER A 15 5.91 0.61 -5.22
C SER A 15 4.62 1.06 -5.92
N ALA A 16 3.88 0.12 -6.53
CA ALA A 16 2.59 0.41 -7.13
C ALA A 16 1.54 0.84 -6.09
N LEU A 17 1.53 0.19 -4.93
CA LEU A 17 0.68 0.54 -3.80
C LEU A 17 0.99 1.95 -3.31
N TRP A 18 2.27 2.29 -3.09
CA TRP A 18 2.70 3.63 -2.70
C TRP A 18 2.15 4.69 -3.65
N LEU A 19 2.29 4.49 -4.97
CA LEU A 19 1.79 5.43 -5.98
C LEU A 19 0.27 5.60 -5.88
N SER A 20 -0.47 4.51 -5.68
CA SER A 20 -1.92 4.56 -5.54
C SER A 20 -2.34 5.29 -4.26
N ILE A 21 -1.70 4.97 -3.13
CA ILE A 21 -1.97 5.62 -1.84
C ILE A 21 -1.62 7.10 -1.91
N GLY A 22 -0.51 7.48 -2.52
CA GLY A 22 -0.13 8.88 -2.73
C GLY A 22 -1.23 9.67 -3.44
N LYS A 23 -1.78 9.14 -4.54
CA LYS A 23 -2.89 9.78 -5.26
C LYS A 23 -4.14 9.95 -4.39
N ILE A 24 -4.52 8.93 -3.64
CA ILE A 24 -5.69 8.98 -2.74
C ILE A 24 -5.47 10.03 -1.64
N VAL A 25 -4.28 10.04 -1.04
CA VAL A 25 -3.91 11.02 -0.01
C VAL A 25 -3.89 12.43 -0.59
N ASP A 26 -3.36 12.63 -1.80
CA ASP A 26 -3.38 13.94 -2.47
C ASP A 26 -4.83 14.43 -2.67
N GLU A 27 -5.73 13.57 -3.14
CA GLU A 27 -7.15 13.91 -3.33
C GLU A 27 -7.84 14.29 -2.01
N GLU A 28 -7.57 13.58 -0.91
CA GLU A 28 -8.17 13.88 0.39
C GLU A 28 -7.57 15.13 1.05
N THR A 29 -6.26 15.32 0.92
CA THR A 29 -5.59 16.49 1.51
C THR A 29 -5.96 17.80 0.83
N ILE A 30 -6.24 17.78 -0.48
CA ILE A 30 -6.84 18.91 -1.20
C ILE A 30 -8.19 19.31 -0.57
N LYS A 31 -9.07 18.33 -0.27
CA LYS A 31 -10.38 18.60 0.34
C LYS A 31 -10.25 19.17 1.75
N LEU A 32 -9.26 18.71 2.50
CA LEU A 32 -9.00 19.11 3.88
C LEU A 32 -8.22 20.44 3.98
N GLY A 33 -7.62 20.93 2.89
CA GLY A 33 -6.79 22.13 2.89
C GLY A 33 -5.48 21.96 3.68
N VAL A 34 -4.97 20.73 3.76
CA VAL A 34 -3.72 20.38 4.46
C VAL A 34 -2.75 19.72 3.49
N ASN A 35 -1.51 19.46 3.92
CA ASN A 35 -0.53 18.69 3.16
C ASN A 35 -0.20 17.39 3.91
N ALA A 36 -0.01 16.30 3.18
CA ALA A 36 0.56 15.07 3.72
C ALA A 36 2.08 15.06 3.60
N THR A 37 2.75 14.43 4.57
CA THR A 37 4.19 14.20 4.50
C THR A 37 4.50 12.89 3.78
N PRO A 38 5.67 12.77 3.14
CA PRO A 38 6.12 11.50 2.56
C PRO A 38 6.18 10.36 3.60
N GLN A 39 6.48 10.68 4.86
CA GLN A 39 6.50 9.72 5.95
C GLN A 39 5.10 9.19 6.28
N PHE A 40 4.07 10.06 6.22
CA PHE A 40 2.69 9.66 6.40
C PHE A 40 2.24 8.71 5.27
N ILE A 41 2.53 9.06 4.02
CA ILE A 41 2.22 8.22 2.85
C ILE A 41 2.91 6.85 2.96
N GLY A 42 4.18 6.83 3.40
CA GLY A 42 4.91 5.57 3.61
C GLY A 42 4.36 4.72 4.73
N ALA A 43 4.05 5.31 5.88
CA ALA A 43 3.43 4.59 6.98
C ALA A 43 2.06 4.01 6.58
N LEU A 44 1.25 4.77 5.83
CA LEU A 44 -0.04 4.32 5.33
C LEU A 44 0.12 3.20 4.30
N THR A 45 1.15 3.26 3.45
CA THR A 45 1.46 2.19 2.48
C THR A 45 1.75 0.87 3.20
N GLU A 46 2.60 0.87 4.23
CA GLU A 46 2.89 -0.34 5.02
C GLU A 46 1.67 -0.84 5.79
N MET A 47 0.84 0.06 6.33
CA MET A 47 -0.42 -0.31 7.00
C MET A 47 -1.37 -1.03 6.03
N VAL A 48 -1.57 -0.48 4.83
CA VAL A 48 -2.46 -1.08 3.82
C VAL A 48 -1.88 -2.39 3.30
N TRP A 49 -0.56 -2.48 3.13
CA TRP A 49 0.12 -3.73 2.76
C TRP A 49 -0.20 -4.86 3.74
N ALA A 50 -0.03 -4.63 5.05
CA ALA A 50 -0.37 -5.60 6.08
C ALA A 50 -1.87 -5.96 6.07
N GLN A 51 -2.74 -4.98 5.80
CA GLN A 51 -4.17 -5.20 5.73
C GLN A 51 -4.58 -6.07 4.54
N ILE A 52 -3.92 -5.95 3.39
CA ILE A 52 -4.17 -6.79 2.21
C ILE A 52 -3.91 -8.26 2.54
N GLU A 53 -2.85 -8.57 3.28
CA GLU A 53 -2.55 -9.94 3.71
C GLU A 53 -3.68 -10.52 4.58
N THR A 54 -4.12 -9.76 5.58
CA THR A 54 -5.21 -10.17 6.47
C THR A 54 -6.52 -10.40 5.70
N VAL A 55 -6.92 -9.45 4.84
CA VAL A 55 -8.16 -9.55 4.06
C VAL A 55 -8.10 -10.71 3.07
N SER A 56 -6.93 -11.02 2.52
CA SER A 56 -6.77 -12.15 1.61
C SER A 56 -6.99 -13.49 2.32
N GLN A 57 -6.49 -13.65 3.54
CA GLN A 57 -6.71 -14.84 4.37
C GLN A 57 -8.18 -14.99 4.77
N ASP A 58 -8.83 -13.88 5.15
CA ASP A 58 -10.25 -13.88 5.47
C ASP A 58 -11.09 -14.31 4.25
N LEU A 59 -10.74 -13.80 3.06
CA LEU A 59 -11.44 -14.12 1.81
C LEU A 59 -11.29 -15.59 1.42
N GLU A 60 -10.11 -16.18 1.61
CA GLU A 60 -9.90 -17.62 1.44
C GLU A 60 -10.70 -18.44 2.46
N SER A 61 -10.81 -17.97 3.70
CA SER A 61 -11.55 -18.66 4.76
C SER A 61 -13.07 -18.64 4.57
N PHE A 62 -13.61 -17.65 3.84
CA PHE A 62 -15.04 -17.52 3.57
C PHE A 62 -15.52 -18.17 2.26
N ALA A 63 -14.61 -18.49 1.33
CA ALA A 63 -14.92 -19.07 0.02
C ALA A 63 -15.03 -20.60 0.07
#